data_AF-A0A8H3M3X1-F1
#
_entry.id   AF-A0A8H3M3X1-F1
#
_cell.length_a   1.000
_cell.length_b   1.000
_cell.length_c   1.000
_cell.angle_alpha   90.00
_cell.angle_beta   90.00
_cell.angle_gamma   90.00
#
_symmetry.space_group_name_H-M   'P 1'
#
loop_
_entity.id
_entity.type
_entity.pdbx_description
1 polymer ?
#
loop_
_entity_poly.entity_id
_entity_poly.type
_entity_poly.pdbx_seq_one_letter_code
_entity_poly.pdbx_strand_id
1 'polypeptide(L)'
;MWEFTSGIPPFKYEEHDFHLSISICEGERPGIIENTPKCFVDLMEKCWDTDPENRPTIKELEYKISEWIRCINRYYALNRDGSYGFAVPGINSKLENDMLEFVKASNTLVQEQTNITNISFIQSHSQAYSASHKPTSTSDHSECMIVD
;
A
#
# COMPACT_ATOMS: atom_id res chain seq x y z
N MET A 1 9.48 0.57 -11.32
CA MET A 1 8.10 0.02 -11.26
C MET A 1 7.72 -0.30 -9.82
N TRP A 2 8.48 -1.15 -9.12
CA TRP A 2 8.21 -1.52 -7.73
C TRP A 2 8.12 -0.33 -6.75
N GLU A 3 9.02 0.65 -6.89
CA GLU A 3 8.99 1.86 -6.05
C GLU A 3 7.65 2.63 -6.13
N PHE A 4 6.95 2.58 -7.28
CA PHE A 4 5.63 3.21 -7.41
C PHE A 4 4.56 2.52 -6.57
N THR A 5 4.69 1.22 -6.33
CA THR A 5 3.74 0.44 -5.52
C THR A 5 4.08 0.48 -4.04
N SER A 6 5.37 0.55 -3.68
CA SER A 6 5.82 0.51 -2.29
C SER A 6 5.98 1.90 -1.67
N GLY A 7 6.17 2.95 -2.49
CA GLY A 7 6.51 4.29 -2.04
C GLY A 7 7.90 4.41 -1.39
N ILE A 8 8.73 3.36 -1.49
CA ILE A 8 10.09 3.34 -0.92
C ILE A 8 11.10 2.76 -1.92
N PRO A 9 12.38 3.13 -1.82
CA PRO A 9 13.43 2.51 -2.62
C PRO A 9 13.49 0.98 -2.41
N PRO A 10 13.77 0.18 -3.46
CA PRO A 10 13.97 -1.25 -3.31
C PRO A 10 15.19 -1.53 -2.41
N PHE A 11 15.08 -2.54 -1.54
CA PHE A 11 16.12 -2.91 -0.58
C PHE A 11 16.54 -1.80 0.39
N LYS A 12 15.65 -0.82 0.66
CA LYS A 12 15.91 0.32 1.57
C LYS A 12 16.52 -0.06 2.92
N TYR A 13 16.20 -1.24 3.44
CA TYR A 13 16.62 -1.69 4.77
C TYR A 13 17.80 -2.68 4.74
N GLU A 14 18.33 -2.99 3.55
CA GLU A 14 19.48 -3.87 3.38
C GLU A 14 20.78 -3.05 3.22
N GLU A 15 21.91 -3.65 3.58
CA GLU A 15 23.20 -3.05 3.27
C GLU A 15 23.48 -3.14 1.76
N HIS A 16 23.82 -2.00 1.14
CA HIS A 16 24.11 -1.93 -0.28
C HIS A 16 25.56 -2.36 -0.58
N ASP A 17 25.86 -3.62 -0.29
CA ASP A 17 27.19 -4.20 -0.38
C ASP A 17 27.31 -5.24 -1.52
N PHE A 18 28.45 -5.92 -1.56
CA PHE A 18 28.70 -6.99 -2.54
C PHE A 18 27.79 -8.20 -2.33
N HIS A 19 27.36 -8.47 -1.09
CA HIS A 19 26.50 -9.60 -0.77
C HIS A 19 25.11 -9.39 -1.35
N LEU A 20 24.52 -8.19 -1.19
CA LEU A 20 23.24 -7.85 -1.83
C LEU A 20 23.32 -7.95 -3.36
N SER A 21 24.45 -7.51 -3.94
CA SER A 21 24.68 -7.60 -5.38
C SER A 21 24.66 -9.06 -5.87
N ILE A 22 25.28 -9.98 -5.14
CA ILE A 22 25.23 -11.42 -5.43
C ILE A 22 23.81 -11.93 -5.32
N SER A 23 23.12 -11.66 -4.22
CA SER A 23 21.75 -12.17 -4.02
C SER A 23 20.80 -11.73 -5.14
N ILE A 24 20.90 -10.49 -5.62
CA ILE A 24 20.11 -9.99 -6.77
C ILE A 24 20.46 -10.75 -8.05
N CYS A 25 21.74 -11.04 -8.30
CA CYS A 25 22.17 -11.87 -9.43
C CYS A 25 21.65 -13.31 -9.32
N GLU A 26 21.50 -13.83 -8.10
CA GLU A 26 20.93 -15.16 -7.81
C GLU A 26 19.40 -15.20 -7.83
N GLY A 27 18.75 -14.05 -8.02
CA GLY A 27 17.30 -13.96 -8.23
C GLY A 27 16.54 -13.30 -7.09
N GLU A 28 17.21 -12.74 -6.08
CA GLU A 28 16.53 -11.95 -5.04
C GLU A 28 15.79 -10.76 -5.68
N ARG A 29 14.53 -10.57 -5.30
CA ARG A 29 13.67 -9.47 -5.76
C ARG A 29 12.94 -8.85 -4.56
N PRO A 30 12.60 -7.55 -4.64
CA PRO A 30 11.75 -6.93 -3.63
C PRO A 30 10.41 -7.66 -3.48
N GLY A 31 9.94 -7.82 -2.24
CA GLY A 31 8.65 -8.45 -1.96
C GLY A 31 7.49 -7.71 -2.60
N ILE A 32 6.50 -8.43 -3.11
CA ILE A 32 5.31 -7.84 -3.72
C ILE A 32 4.44 -7.18 -2.64
N ILE A 33 4.06 -5.93 -2.86
CA ILE A 33 3.20 -5.17 -1.95
C ILE A 33 1.78 -5.70 -2.05
N GLU A 34 1.14 -5.92 -0.90
CA GLU A 34 -0.27 -6.31 -0.84
C GLU A 34 -1.16 -5.31 -1.59
N ASN A 35 -2.27 -5.80 -2.14
CA ASN A 35 -3.19 -5.00 -2.96
C ASN A 35 -2.60 -4.45 -4.27
N THR A 36 -1.37 -4.79 -4.65
CA THR A 36 -0.85 -4.49 -5.99
C THR A 36 -1.66 -5.26 -7.05
N PRO A 37 -2.18 -4.61 -8.11
CA PRO A 37 -2.87 -5.28 -9.21
C PRO A 37 -2.04 -6.41 -9.80
N LYS A 38 -2.63 -7.60 -9.99
CA LYS A 38 -1.93 -8.80 -10.45
C LYS A 38 -1.29 -8.59 -11.83
N CYS A 39 -1.99 -7.92 -12.73
CA CYS A 39 -1.50 -7.55 -14.05
C CYS A 39 -0.24 -6.65 -13.99
N PHE A 40 -0.10 -5.82 -12.94
CA PHE A 40 1.08 -5.01 -12.69
C PHE A 40 2.20 -5.84 -12.06
N VAL A 41 1.89 -6.76 -11.14
CA VAL A 41 2.84 -7.75 -10.60
C VAL A 41 3.43 -8.58 -11.72
N ASP A 42 2.59 -9.14 -12.60
CA ASP A 42 3.03 -9.94 -13.76
C ASP A 42 3.96 -9.15 -14.68
N LEU A 43 3.69 -7.85 -14.87
CA LEU A 43 4.52 -6.99 -15.68
C LEU A 43 5.86 -6.69 -15.00
N MET A 44 5.87 -6.41 -13.70
CA MET A 44 7.09 -6.24 -12.92
C MET A 44 7.94 -7.51 -12.94
N GLU A 45 7.30 -8.67 -12.80
CA GLU A 45 7.94 -9.98 -12.84
C GLU A 45 8.63 -10.24 -14.17
N LYS A 46 7.98 -9.92 -15.28
CA LYS A 46 8.60 -10.01 -16.61
C LYS A 46 9.76 -9.03 -16.78
N CYS A 47 9.68 -7.82 -16.24
CA CYS A 47 10.74 -6.82 -16.37
C CYS A 47 12.07 -7.25 -15.73
N TRP A 48 12.03 -8.11 -14.70
CA TRP A 48 13.21 -8.59 -13.99
C TRP A 48 13.42 -10.10 -14.10
N ASP A 49 12.86 -10.72 -15.15
CA ASP A 49 13.02 -12.13 -15.47
C ASP A 49 14.51 -12.49 -15.60
N THR A 50 14.88 -13.69 -15.14
CA THR A 50 16.27 -14.15 -15.19
C THR A 50 16.72 -14.38 -16.63
N ASP A 51 15.81 -14.80 -17.50
CA ASP A 51 16.04 -14.89 -18.95
C ASP A 51 15.77 -13.52 -19.60
N PRO A 52 16.80 -12.87 -20.20
CA PRO A 52 16.63 -11.60 -20.89
C PRO A 52 15.61 -11.64 -22.02
N GLU A 53 15.41 -12.79 -22.67
CA GLU A 53 14.47 -12.92 -23.81
C GLU A 53 13.01 -12.86 -23.36
N ASN A 54 12.71 -13.15 -22.09
CA ASN A 54 11.37 -13.01 -21.52
C ASN A 54 11.02 -11.56 -21.15
N ARG A 55 12.02 -10.66 -21.11
CA ARG A 55 11.82 -9.27 -20.68
C ARG A 55 11.12 -8.48 -21.79
N PRO A 56 10.12 -7.65 -21.44
CA PRO A 56 9.46 -6.82 -22.42
C PRO A 56 10.42 -5.77 -22.93
N THR A 57 10.30 -5.44 -24.22
CA THR A 57 10.93 -4.26 -24.78
C THR A 57 10.30 -3.00 -24.20
N ILE A 58 11.04 -1.88 -24.25
CA ILE A 58 10.52 -0.57 -23.83
C ILE A 58 9.23 -0.21 -24.60
N LYS A 59 9.14 -0.56 -25.89
CA LYS A 59 7.95 -0.30 -26.71
C LYS A 59 6.73 -1.08 -26.24
N GLU A 60 6.90 -2.35 -25.87
CA GLU A 60 5.80 -3.16 -25.33
C GLU A 60 5.36 -2.66 -23.95
N LEU A 61 6.33 -2.25 -23.12
CA LEU A 61 6.06 -1.66 -21.81
C LEU A 61 5.27 -0.35 -21.92
N GLU A 62 5.73 0.56 -22.78
CA GLU A 62 5.06 1.84 -23.05
C GLU A 62 3.65 1.63 -23.57
N TYR A 63 3.47 0.76 -24.57
CA TYR A 63 2.16 0.44 -25.13
C TYR A 63 1.21 -0.09 -24.05
N LYS A 64 1.67 -1.07 -23.27
CA LYS A 64 0.85 -1.71 -22.24
C LYS A 64 0.42 -0.73 -21.15
N ILE A 65 1.35 0.08 -20.63
CA ILE A 65 1.04 1.09 -19.60
C ILE A 65 0.10 2.16 -20.17
N SER A 66 0.32 2.61 -21.41
CA SER A 66 -0.53 3.61 -22.06
C SER A 66 -1.96 3.12 -22.23
N GLU A 67 -2.15 1.85 -22.61
CA GLU A 67 -3.47 1.27 -22.76
C GLU A 67 -4.20 1.13 -21.42
N TRP A 68 -3.50 0.76 -20.34
CA TRP A 68 -4.06 0.78 -19.00
C TRP A 68 -4.52 2.18 -18.59
N ILE A 69 -3.65 3.18 -18.73
CA ILE A 69 -3.96 4.58 -18.39
C ILE A 69 -5.19 5.06 -19.19
N ARG A 70 -5.23 4.77 -20.50
CA ARG A 70 -6.35 5.13 -21.38
C ARG A 70 -7.67 4.51 -20.89
N CYS A 71 -7.66 3.22 -20.56
CA CYS A 71 -8.86 2.52 -20.10
C CYS A 71 -9.32 3.00 -18.73
N ILE A 72 -8.40 3.13 -17.77
CA ILE A 72 -8.70 3.62 -16.42
C ILE A 72 -9.30 5.03 -16.49
N ASN A 73 -8.70 5.94 -17.26
CA ASN A 73 -9.22 7.29 -17.44
C ASN A 73 -10.64 7.29 -18.03
N ARG A 74 -10.88 6.44 -19.03
CA ARG A 74 -12.21 6.32 -19.65
C ARG A 74 -13.22 5.72 -18.67
N TYR A 75 -12.83 4.74 -17.87
CA TYR A 75 -13.67 4.16 -16.84
C TYR A 75 -14.13 5.23 -15.84
N TYR A 76 -13.21 6.02 -15.27
CA TYR A 76 -13.58 7.08 -14.33
C TYR A 76 -14.39 8.20 -14.99
N ALA A 77 -14.14 8.52 -16.26
CA ALA A 77 -14.94 9.51 -16.99
C ALA A 77 -16.40 9.06 -17.18
N LEU A 78 -16.62 7.77 -17.44
CA LEU A 78 -17.95 7.19 -17.62
C LEU A 78 -18.71 7.00 -16.30
N ASN A 79 -17.99 6.70 -15.22
CA ASN A 79 -18.56 6.41 -13.89
C ASN A 79 -18.40 7.60 -12.92
N ARG A 80 -18.39 8.85 -13.45
CA ARG A 80 -18.13 10.08 -12.67
C ARG A 80 -19.16 10.33 -11.57
N ASP A 81 -20.36 9.80 -11.72
CA ASP A 81 -21.43 9.86 -10.72
C ASP A 81 -21.24 8.87 -9.56
N GLY A 82 -20.15 8.08 -9.58
CA GLY A 82 -19.88 7.04 -8.60
C GLY A 82 -20.66 5.75 -8.84
N SER A 83 -21.43 5.66 -9.92
CA SER A 83 -22.08 4.42 -10.34
C SER A 83 -21.05 3.57 -11.10
N TYR A 84 -20.30 2.72 -10.40
CA TYR A 84 -19.25 1.83 -10.95
C TYR A 84 -19.79 0.69 -11.84
N GLY A 85 -20.83 0.95 -12.65
CA GLY A 85 -21.60 -0.05 -13.39
C GLY A 85 -21.31 -0.13 -14.88
N PHE A 86 -20.57 0.83 -15.46
CA PHE A 86 -20.38 0.92 -16.90
C PHE A 86 -19.02 0.36 -17.35
N ALA A 87 -19.10 -0.65 -18.22
CA ALA A 87 -17.95 -1.17 -18.96
C ALA A 87 -17.46 -0.16 -20.02
N VAL A 88 -16.16 -0.14 -20.28
CA VAL A 88 -15.55 0.74 -21.28
C VAL A 88 -15.80 0.19 -22.69
N PRO A 89 -16.54 0.88 -23.58
CA PRO A 89 -16.85 0.32 -24.90
C PRO A 89 -15.61 0.19 -25.81
N GLY A 90 -15.50 -0.93 -26.52
CA GLY A 90 -14.49 -1.14 -27.56
C GLY A 90 -13.11 -1.53 -27.06
N ILE A 91 -13.01 -2.15 -25.88
CA ILE A 91 -11.75 -2.70 -25.34
C ILE A 91 -11.81 -4.23 -25.38
N ASN A 92 -10.65 -4.88 -25.47
CA ASN A 92 -10.60 -6.34 -25.37
C ASN A 92 -10.74 -6.78 -23.90
N SER A 93 -11.19 -8.03 -23.70
CA SER A 93 -11.47 -8.58 -22.36
C SER A 93 -10.25 -8.59 -21.43
N LYS A 94 -9.04 -8.79 -21.98
CA LYS A 94 -7.80 -8.74 -21.19
C LYS A 94 -7.57 -7.34 -20.61
N LEU A 95 -7.70 -6.32 -21.45
CA LEU A 95 -7.50 -4.93 -21.03
C LEU A 95 -8.59 -4.47 -20.05
N GLU A 96 -9.81 -4.98 -20.21
CA GLU A 96 -10.90 -4.77 -19.26
C GLU A 96 -10.58 -5.39 -17.89
N ASN A 97 -10.14 -6.65 -17.86
CA ASN A 97 -9.75 -7.32 -16.62
C ASN A 97 -8.58 -6.61 -15.93
N ASP A 98 -7.51 -6.28 -16.67
CA ASP A 98 -6.37 -5.54 -16.14
C ASP A 98 -6.84 -4.22 -15.50
N MET A 99 -7.65 -3.43 -16.21
CA MET A 99 -8.23 -2.18 -15.70
C MET A 99 -9.04 -2.40 -14.41
N LEU A 100 -9.89 -3.43 -14.35
CA LEU A 100 -10.71 -3.73 -13.18
C LEU A 100 -9.86 -4.09 -11.95
N GLU A 101 -8.69 -4.71 -12.13
CA GLU A 101 -7.76 -4.94 -11.01
C GLU A 101 -7.24 -3.63 -10.43
N PHE A 102 -6.90 -2.63 -11.25
CA PHE A 102 -6.50 -1.30 -10.78
C PHE A 102 -7.64 -0.58 -10.05
N VAL A 103 -8.86 -0.64 -10.58
CA VAL A 103 -10.05 -0.05 -9.94
C VAL A 103 -10.31 -0.71 -8.59
N LYS A 104 -10.23 -2.05 -8.52
CA LYS A 104 -10.39 -2.81 -7.29
C LYS A 104 -9.33 -2.44 -6.25
N ALA A 105 -8.06 -2.43 -6.64
CA ALA A 105 -6.96 -2.05 -5.76
C ALA A 105 -7.17 -0.63 -5.21
N SER A 106 -7.54 0.33 -6.06
CA SER A 106 -7.82 1.71 -5.67
C SER A 106 -8.96 1.79 -4.65
N ASN A 107 -10.05 1.05 -4.88
CA ASN A 107 -11.19 1.01 -3.96
C ASN A 107 -10.80 0.39 -2.60
N THR A 108 -10.02 -0.69 -2.59
CA THR A 108 -9.53 -1.32 -1.35
C THR A 108 -8.70 -0.33 -0.53
N LEU A 109 -7.76 0.39 -1.16
CA LEU A 109 -6.92 1.39 -0.49
C LEU A 109 -7.75 2.52 0.12
N VAL A 110 -8.80 2.99 -0.58
CA VAL A 110 -9.73 4.00 -0.03
C VAL A 110 -10.45 3.47 1.21
N GLN A 111 -10.88 2.20 1.22
CA GLN A 111 -11.55 1.59 2.38
C GLN A 111 -10.61 1.36 3.56
N GLU A 112 -9.37 0.95 3.31
CA GLU A 112 -8.37 0.82 4.38
C GLU A 112 -8.11 2.17 5.04
N GLN A 113 -7.99 3.24 4.24
CA GLN A 113 -7.78 4.58 4.75
C GLN A 113 -8.98 5.10 5.57
N THR A 114 -10.21 4.84 5.14
CA THR A 114 -11.40 5.23 5.90
C THR A 114 -11.49 4.46 7.21
N ASN A 115 -11.18 3.15 7.21
CA ASN A 115 -11.16 2.32 8.41
C ASN A 115 -10.11 2.82 9.42
N ILE A 116 -8.89 3.13 8.99
CA ILE A 116 -7.84 3.70 9.84
C ILE A 116 -8.30 5.04 10.43
N THR A 117 -8.88 5.91 9.61
CA THR A 117 -9.36 7.22 10.04
C THR A 117 -10.47 7.07 11.08
N ASN A 118 -11.43 6.18 10.86
CA ASN A 118 -12.51 5.89 11.81
C ASN A 118 -11.99 5.31 13.13
N ILE A 119 -11.01 4.40 13.09
CA ILE A 119 -10.36 3.87 14.30
C ILE A 119 -9.67 4.99 15.08
N SER A 120 -8.91 5.85 14.41
CA SER A 120 -8.23 6.99 15.05
C SER A 120 -9.23 7.97 15.69
N PHE A 121 -10.36 8.19 15.03
CA PHE A 121 -11.45 9.02 15.55
C PHE A 121 -12.08 8.38 16.80
N ILE A 122 -12.35 7.07 16.78
CA ILE A 122 -12.91 6.34 17.93
C ILE A 122 -11.91 6.30 19.11
N GLN A 123 -10.62 6.07 18.85
CA GLN A 123 -9.58 6.02 19.88
C GLN A 123 -9.34 7.38 20.55
N SER A 124 -9.43 8.48 19.79
CA SER A 124 -9.28 9.84 20.34
C SER A 124 -10.42 10.25 21.29
N HIS A 125 -11.55 9.53 21.32
CA HIS A 125 -12.71 9.82 22.18
C HIS A 125 -12.83 8.90 23.41
N SER A 126 -11.95 7.90 23.58
CA SER A 126 -11.90 7.12 24.83
C SER A 126 -11.03 7.84 25.87
N GLN A 127 -11.49 8.99 26.36
CA GLN A 127 -10.98 9.53 27.62
C GLN A 127 -11.62 8.75 28.78
N ALA A 128 -10.82 7.83 29.33
CA ALA A 128 -10.82 7.32 30.70
C ALA A 128 -12.14 7.36 31.51
N TYR A 129 -12.75 6.20 31.75
CA TYR A 129 -13.46 5.95 33.00
C TYR A 129 -12.66 4.93 33.82
N SER A 130 -11.81 5.42 34.71
CA SER A 130 -11.16 4.58 35.74
C SER A 130 -10.94 5.40 37.00
N ALA A 131 -11.48 4.86 38.10
CA ALA A 131 -11.23 5.19 39.50
C ALA A 131 -11.73 6.56 40.04
N SER A 132 -12.95 6.56 40.56
CA SER A 132 -13.23 7.26 41.83
C SER A 132 -13.36 6.22 42.95
N HIS A 133 -12.23 5.75 43.47
CA HIS A 133 -12.18 5.27 44.85
C HIS A 133 -11.86 6.48 45.72
N LYS A 134 -12.82 6.90 46.56
CA LYS A 134 -12.63 7.94 47.58
C LYS A 134 -11.56 7.47 48.59
N PRO A 135 -10.62 8.33 49.00
CA PRO A 135 -9.78 8.07 50.16
C PRO A 135 -10.58 8.35 51.43
N THR A 136 -10.53 7.44 52.40
CA THR A 136 -10.98 7.70 53.78
C THR A 136 -9.79 7.49 54.70
N SER A 137 -9.60 8.47 55.57
CA SER A 137 -8.50 8.76 56.49
C SER A 137 -8.14 7.68 57.50
N THR A 138 -6.86 7.58 57.87
CA THR A 138 -6.39 7.56 59.28
C THR A 138 -4.94 8.05 59.42
N SER A 139 -4.73 8.79 60.51
CA SER A 139 -3.52 9.34 61.13
C SER A 139 -2.33 8.38 61.22
N ASP A 140 -1.09 8.88 61.07
CA ASP A 140 -0.16 9.00 62.23
C ASP A 140 1.14 9.76 61.94
N HIS A 141 1.52 10.53 62.96
CA HIS A 141 2.69 11.38 63.15
C HIS A 141 4.05 10.70 62.84
N SER A 142 5.00 11.47 62.29
CA SER A 142 6.16 11.93 63.06
C SER A 142 7.02 12.95 62.31
N GLU A 143 7.31 14.00 63.04
CA GLU A 143 8.20 15.13 62.83
C GLU A 143 9.68 14.68 62.89
N CYS A 144 10.58 15.25 62.07
CA CYS A 144 11.89 15.77 62.50
C CYS A 144 12.85 16.18 61.37
N MET A 145 13.27 17.44 61.48
CA MET A 145 14.64 17.97 61.44
C MET A 145 15.35 18.28 60.10
N ILE A 146 15.71 19.58 60.08
CA ILE A 146 16.66 20.36 59.28
C ILE A 146 18.09 19.81 59.37
N VAL A 147 18.86 19.91 58.27
CA VAL A 147 20.26 20.38 58.09
C VAL A 147 20.62 20.13 56.61
N ASP A 148 21.22 20.99 55.79
CA ASP A 148 21.73 22.36 55.82
C ASP A 148 21.46 23.00 54.44
#